data_AF-A0A959FP43-F1
#
_entry.id   AF-A0A959FP43-F1
#
_cell.length_a   1.000
_cell.length_b   1.000
_cell.length_c   1.000
_cell.angle_alpha   90.00
_cell.angle_beta   90.00
_cell.angle_gamma   90.00
#
_symmetry.space_group_name_H-M   'P 1'
#
loop_
_entity.id
_entity.type
_entity.pdbx_description
1 polymer ?
#
loop_
_entity_poly.entity_id
_entity_poly.type
_entity_poly.pdbx_seq_one_letter_code
_entity_poly.pdbx_strand_id
1 'polypeptide(L)'
;MLDQFRATIQTSIAVKQAILAEGQLLATLARVVEQCVETLQSGGQLLFCGNGGSAADAQHIAAELSGRFYKNRPALRAEALHVNSSYLTAVANDYG
;
A
#
# COMPACT_ATOMS: atom_id res chain seq x y z
N MET A 1 23.29 -4.50 -21.42
CA MET A 1 22.46 -3.44 -20.78
C MET A 1 21.08 -3.35 -21.41
N LEU A 2 20.94 -3.14 -22.73
CA LEU A 2 19.61 -3.13 -23.38
C LEU A 2 18.82 -4.42 -23.19
N ASP A 3 19.48 -5.58 -23.29
CA ASP A 3 18.81 -6.87 -23.08
C ASP A 3 18.34 -7.06 -21.63
N GLN A 4 19.07 -6.51 -20.67
CA GLN A 4 18.67 -6.53 -19.26
C GLN A 4 17.42 -5.67 -19.03
N PHE A 5 17.32 -4.50 -19.66
CA PHE A 5 16.11 -3.68 -19.59
C PHE A 5 14.90 -4.40 -20.20
N ARG A 6 15.08 -5.01 -21.38
CA ARG A 6 14.02 -5.80 -22.03
C ARG A 6 13.55 -6.93 -21.12
N ALA A 7 14.50 -7.69 -20.59
CA ALA A 7 14.21 -8.81 -19.68
C ALA A 7 13.43 -8.35 -18.44
N THR A 8 13.87 -7.29 -17.76
CA THR A 8 13.17 -6.75 -16.57
C THR A 8 11.73 -6.32 -16.90
N ILE A 9 11.53 -5.62 -18.02
CA ILE A 9 10.20 -5.17 -18.45
C ILE A 9 9.33 -6.39 -18.79
N GLN A 10 9.86 -7.37 -19.51
CA GLN A 10 9.16 -8.61 -19.86
C GLN A 10 8.75 -9.40 -18.62
N THR A 11 9.62 -9.50 -17.62
CA THR A 11 9.28 -10.11 -16.32
C THR A 11 8.15 -9.35 -15.62
N SER A 12 8.18 -8.00 -15.60
CA SER A 12 7.08 -7.21 -15.02
C SER A 12 5.74 -7.42 -15.75
N ILE A 13 5.76 -7.53 -17.08
CA ILE A 13 4.58 -7.85 -17.88
C ILE A 13 4.06 -9.25 -17.52
N ALA A 14 4.93 -10.25 -17.50
CA ALA A 14 4.56 -11.62 -17.17
C ALA A 14 3.91 -11.74 -15.78
N VAL A 15 4.48 -11.04 -14.77
CA VAL A 15 3.88 -11.00 -13.42
C VAL A 15 2.48 -10.37 -13.45
N LYS A 16 2.28 -9.26 -14.18
CA LYS A 16 0.96 -8.63 -14.29
C LYS A 16 -0.05 -9.51 -15.03
N GLN A 17 0.39 -10.24 -16.06
CA GLN A 17 -0.44 -11.23 -16.75
C GLN A 17 -0.83 -12.39 -15.83
N ALA A 18 0.10 -12.87 -15.00
CA ALA A 18 -0.17 -13.91 -14.01
C ALA A 18 -1.18 -13.43 -12.95
N ILE A 19 -1.04 -12.19 -12.44
CA ILE A 19 -2.01 -11.59 -11.51
C ILE A 19 -3.40 -11.52 -12.16
N LEU A 20 -3.48 -11.11 -13.42
CA LEU A 20 -4.76 -11.00 -14.15
C LEU A 20 -5.42 -12.37 -14.35
N ALA A 21 -4.63 -13.43 -14.56
CA ALA A 21 -5.14 -14.79 -14.74
C ALA A 21 -5.52 -15.48 -13.41
N GLU A 22 -5.01 -14.99 -12.27
CA GLU A 22 -5.23 -15.61 -10.96
C GLU A 22 -6.51 -15.10 -10.29
N GLY A 23 -7.63 -15.79 -10.58
CA GLY A 23 -8.95 -15.41 -10.08
C GLY A 23 -9.06 -15.33 -8.55
N GLN A 24 -8.34 -16.18 -7.80
CA GLN A 24 -8.39 -16.13 -6.33
C GLN A 24 -7.70 -14.89 -5.77
N LEU A 25 -6.61 -14.45 -6.41
CA LEU A 25 -5.93 -13.21 -6.05
C LEU A 25 -6.84 -12.01 -6.31
N LEU A 26 -7.49 -11.96 -7.47
CA LEU A 26 -8.44 -10.88 -7.80
C LEU A 26 -9.63 -10.84 -6.82
N ALA A 27 -10.19 -12.00 -6.47
CA ALA A 27 -11.25 -12.09 -5.47
C ALA A 27 -10.78 -11.64 -4.08
N THR A 28 -9.52 -11.92 -3.73
CA THR A 28 -8.93 -11.45 -2.46
C THR A 28 -8.72 -9.94 -2.46
N LEU A 29 -8.25 -9.36 -3.57
CA LEU A 29 -8.13 -7.91 -3.73
C LEU A 29 -9.48 -7.21 -3.54
N ALA A 30 -10.55 -7.72 -4.17
CA ALA A 30 -11.89 -7.17 -4.03
C ALA A 30 -12.36 -7.18 -2.57
N ARG A 31 -12.23 -8.32 -1.88
CA ARG A 31 -12.59 -8.45 -0.45
C ARG A 31 -11.82 -7.50 0.45
N VAL A 32 -10.51 -7.34 0.23
CA VAL A 32 -9.68 -6.41 1.01
C VAL A 32 -10.17 -4.97 0.82
N VAL A 33 -10.48 -4.57 -0.41
CA VAL A 33 -11.00 -3.23 -0.69
C VAL A 33 -12.36 -3.01 -0.03
N GLU A 34 -13.27 -3.98 -0.10
CA GLU A 34 -14.57 -3.93 0.58
C GLU A 34 -14.41 -3.73 2.08
N GLN A 35 -13.53 -4.50 2.73
CA GLN A 35 -13.23 -4.35 4.15
C GLN A 35 -12.65 -2.98 4.50
N CYS A 36 -11.76 -2.43 3.67
CA CYS A 36 -11.24 -1.07 3.86
C CYS A 36 -12.36 -0.01 3.77
N VAL A 37 -13.27 -0.16 2.82
CA VAL A 37 -14.42 0.74 2.63
C VAL A 37 -15.35 0.67 3.83
N GLU A 38 -15.74 -0.53 4.26
CA GLU A 38 -16.60 -0.75 5.42
C GLU A 38 -15.98 -0.15 6.69
N THR A 39 -14.68 -0.38 6.91
CA THR A 39 -13.94 0.18 8.05
C THR A 39 -14.02 1.70 8.09
N LEU A 40 -13.83 2.36 6.95
CA LEU A 40 -13.90 3.83 6.89
C LEU A 40 -15.33 4.34 7.08
N GLN A 41 -16.33 3.64 6.52
CA GLN A 41 -17.74 4.00 6.68
C GLN A 41 -18.22 3.84 8.12
N SER A 42 -17.70 2.84 8.85
CA SER A 42 -17.98 2.65 10.28
C SER A 42 -17.18 3.60 11.19
N GLY A 43 -16.51 4.61 10.64
CA GLY A 43 -15.71 5.59 11.38
C GLY A 43 -14.34 5.08 11.84
N GLY A 44 -13.91 3.92 11.35
CA GLY A 44 -12.59 3.33 11.61
C GLY A 44 -11.45 4.04 10.88
N GLN A 45 -10.26 3.45 10.96
CA GLN A 45 -9.02 4.00 10.42
C GLN A 45 -8.21 2.89 9.74
N LEU A 46 -7.59 3.22 8.61
CA LEU A 46 -6.64 2.35 7.92
C LEU A 46 -5.22 2.68 8.37
N LEU A 47 -4.46 1.66 8.76
CA LEU A 47 -3.08 1.79 9.21
C LEU A 47 -2.18 0.98 8.28
N PHE A 48 -1.20 1.62 7.66
CA PHE A 48 -0.30 1.00 6.70
C PHE A 48 1.11 0.88 7.28
N CYS A 49 1.77 -0.25 7.03
CA CYS A 49 3.17 -0.47 7.39
C CYS A 49 3.89 -1.26 6.30
N GLY A 50 5.22 -1.19 6.33
CA GLY A 50 6.08 -1.86 5.37
C GLY A 50 7.54 -1.56 5.67
N ASN A 51 8.44 -2.29 5.00
CA ASN A 51 9.89 -2.14 5.09
C ASN A 51 10.48 -1.80 3.72
N GLY A 52 11.50 -0.94 3.68
CA GLY A 52 12.16 -0.53 2.44
C GLY A 52 11.18 0.03 1.41
N GLY A 53 11.15 -0.54 0.20
CA GLY A 53 10.21 -0.11 -0.86
C GLY A 53 8.73 -0.21 -0.45
N SER A 54 8.35 -1.24 0.30
CA SER A 54 6.96 -1.39 0.77
C SER A 54 6.56 -0.35 1.83
N ALA A 55 7.54 0.22 2.55
CA ALA A 55 7.29 1.38 3.41
C ALA A 55 6.90 2.59 2.55
N ALA A 56 7.64 2.83 1.47
CA ALA A 56 7.33 3.89 0.51
C ALA A 56 5.91 3.75 -0.08
N ASP A 57 5.49 2.53 -0.44
CA ASP A 57 4.12 2.26 -0.92
C ASP A 57 3.07 2.49 0.18
N ALA A 58 3.34 2.06 1.41
CA ALA A 58 2.45 2.26 2.55
C ALA A 58 2.18 3.74 2.84
N GLN A 59 3.22 4.59 2.85
CA GLN A 59 3.04 6.03 3.02
C GLN A 59 2.39 6.68 1.81
N HIS A 60 2.65 6.18 0.60
CA HIS A 60 2.03 6.71 -0.62
C HIS A 60 0.51 6.53 -0.56
N ILE A 61 0.03 5.31 -0.28
CA ILE A 61 -1.40 5.02 -0.16
C ILE A 61 -2.03 5.83 0.99
N ALA A 62 -1.36 5.90 2.15
CA ALA A 62 -1.85 6.68 3.27
C ALA A 62 -2.01 8.17 2.92
N ALA A 63 -1.03 8.75 2.21
CA ALA A 63 -1.05 10.15 1.77
C ALA A 63 -2.15 10.41 0.72
N GLU A 64 -2.39 9.49 -0.22
CA GLU A 64 -3.48 9.61 -1.17
C GLU A 64 -4.85 9.59 -0.46
N LEU A 65 -5.02 8.67 0.50
CA LEU A 65 -6.29 8.51 1.21
C LEU A 65 -6.58 9.67 2.19
N SER A 66 -5.60 10.05 3.02
CA SER A 66 -5.69 11.18 3.94
C SER A 66 -5.72 12.53 3.22
N GLY A 67 -5.10 12.61 2.04
CA GLY A 67 -5.25 13.73 1.12
C GLY A 67 -6.57 13.67 0.32
N ARG A 68 -6.58 14.37 -0.81
CA ARG A 68 -7.72 14.40 -1.75
C ARG A 68 -7.58 13.45 -2.92
N PHE A 69 -6.38 12.89 -3.16
CA PHE A 69 -6.08 12.05 -4.32
C PHE A 69 -6.69 12.61 -5.62
N TYR A 70 -7.61 11.89 -6.28
CA TYR A 70 -8.31 12.29 -7.51
C TYR A 70 -9.66 13.00 -7.32
N LYS A 71 -10.28 12.95 -6.14
CA LYS A 71 -11.64 13.47 -5.92
C LYS A 71 -11.63 14.58 -4.88
N ASN A 72 -12.40 15.63 -5.11
CA ASN A 72 -12.62 16.64 -4.09
C ASN A 72 -13.55 16.08 -3.00
N ARG A 73 -12.99 15.35 -2.04
CA ARG A 73 -13.67 14.72 -0.90
C ARG A 73 -12.97 15.09 0.41
N PRO A 74 -13.64 14.92 1.57
CA PRO A 74 -12.97 14.96 2.86
C PRO A 74 -11.81 13.94 2.94
N ALA A 75 -10.83 14.25 3.79
CA ALA A 75 -9.74 13.35 4.14
C ALA A 75 -10.31 12.02 4.70
N LEU A 76 -9.78 10.89 4.25
CA LEU A 76 -10.08 9.59 4.86
C LEU A 76 -9.08 9.32 5.98
N ARG A 77 -9.52 8.61 7.01
CA ARG A 77 -8.68 8.24 8.15
C ARG A 77 -7.70 7.15 7.74
N ALA A 78 -6.53 7.55 7.25
CA ALA A 78 -5.47 6.66 6.80
C ALA A 78 -4.11 7.20 7.26
N GLU A 79 -3.28 6.35 7.86
CA GLU A 79 -1.97 6.73 8.41
C GLU A 79 -0.93 5.64 8.07
N ALA A 80 0.31 6.05 7.82
CA ALA A 80 1.43 5.13 7.68
C ALA A 80 2.26 5.10 8.96
N LEU A 81 2.40 3.93 9.58
CA LEU A 81 2.96 3.76 10.92
C LEU A 81 4.47 4.07 11.03
N HIS A 82 5.15 4.20 9.90
CA HIS A 82 6.61 4.30 9.83
C HIS A 82 7.12 5.72 9.52
N VAL A 83 6.24 6.70 9.36
CA VAL A 83 6.66 8.08 8.98
C VAL A 83 7.24 8.86 10.17
N ASN A 84 6.88 8.49 11.39
CA ASN A 84 7.47 9.06 12.60
C ASN A 84 8.80 8.36 12.91
N SER A 85 9.89 8.93 12.39
CA SER A 85 11.23 8.39 12.60
C SER A 85 11.63 8.34 14.08
N SER A 86 11.25 9.35 14.88
CA SER A 86 11.53 9.36 16.32
C SER A 86 10.87 8.19 17.05
N TYR A 87 9.61 7.88 16.70
CA TYR A 87 8.91 6.71 17.26
C TYR A 87 9.58 5.41 16.83
N LEU A 88 9.86 5.24 15.53
CA LEU A 88 10.51 4.04 15.02
C LEU A 88 11.86 3.78 15.68
N THR A 89 12.73 4.79 15.74
CA THR A 89 14.08 4.60 16.28
C THR A 89 14.06 4.39 17.79
N ALA A 90 13.16 5.05 18.52
CA ALA A 90 13.01 4.82 19.96
C ALA A 90 12.53 3.39 20.24
N VAL A 91 11.45 2.95 19.60
CA VAL A 91 10.89 1.60 19.85
C VAL A 91 11.85 0.50 19.43
N ALA A 92 12.45 0.60 18.24
CA ALA A 92 13.41 -0.40 17.76
C ALA A 92 14.68 -0.45 18.63
N ASN A 93 15.13 0.68 19.16
CA ASN A 93 16.27 0.71 20.08
C ASN A 93 15.92 0.10 21.44
N ASP A 94 14.75 0.44 21.98
CA ASP A 94 14.38 0.09 23.35
C ASP A 94 13.87 -1.35 23.49
N TYR A 95 13.24 -1.91 22.44
CA TYR A 95 12.61 -3.24 22.47
C TYR A 95 13.22 -4.28 21.51
N GLY A 96 13.94 -3.86 20.47
CA GLY A 96 14.45 -4.73 19.40
C GLY A 96 13.44 -5.00 18.30
#